data_AF-A0A293MUD4-F1
#
_entry.id   AF-A0A293MUD4-F1
#
_cell.length_a   1.000
_cell.length_b   1.000
_cell.length_c   1.000
_cell.angle_alpha   90.00
_cell.angle_beta   90.00
_cell.angle_gamma   90.00
#
_symmetry.space_group_name_H-M   'P 1'
#
loop_
_entity.id
_entity.type
_entity.pdbx_description
1 polymer ?
#
loop_
_entity_poly.entity_id
_entity_poly.type
_entity_poly.pdbx_seq_one_letter_code
_entity_poly.pdbx_strand_id
1 'polypeptide(L)'
;MPRSKRNRQVSLTQTKKKGLDQKQKLIQEVRDAFDKYDKVFVYSVKNMRNSKLKDVRQAWKDSRFYFGKNKVLAVALGRCIDEDHRDNLHRVSERLRGQCGLLFTNKKKEDVLKWFDKYREVDYARSGFRATQRVFLDQGPLPQFVHSIEPHLRQLGLPTSLQKGVVTLTKDHVICEEGEVLKPEQASLLKLLGIMMAEFRVHLEFLWNSDGTFEVLREARTTHEGSKRSKRDDDDAGDEEDSEDSGDEDEEMEDDAPPTEVTEDTRPKKKATRR
;
A
#
# COMPACT_ATOMS: atom_id res chain seq x y z
N MET A 1 2.73 -39.10 -24.80
CA MET A 1 1.85 -39.00 -23.62
C MET A 1 1.76 -37.54 -23.21
N PRO A 2 0.57 -36.98 -22.93
CA PRO A 2 0.43 -35.63 -22.39
C PRO A 2 1.15 -35.53 -21.04
N ARG A 3 1.95 -34.49 -20.82
CA ARG A 3 2.66 -34.27 -19.54
C ARG A 3 1.65 -34.16 -18.40
N SER A 4 1.88 -34.88 -17.29
CA SER A 4 1.10 -34.75 -16.06
C SER A 4 1.13 -33.29 -15.60
N LYS A 5 0.03 -32.56 -15.79
CA LYS A 5 -0.16 -31.20 -15.30
C LYS A 5 -1.08 -31.26 -14.09
N ARG A 6 -0.71 -30.59 -13.00
CA ARG A 6 -1.58 -30.45 -11.82
C ARG A 6 -2.89 -29.78 -12.27
N ASN A 7 -4.02 -30.31 -11.80
CA ASN A 7 -5.32 -29.73 -12.09
C ASN A 7 -5.37 -28.30 -11.53
N ARG A 8 -5.58 -27.30 -12.40
CA ARG A 8 -5.71 -25.90 -12.00
C ARG A 8 -7.18 -25.65 -11.68
N GLN A 9 -7.49 -25.45 -10.40
CA GLN A 9 -8.83 -25.06 -9.99
C GLN A 9 -9.15 -23.68 -10.57
N VAL A 10 -10.04 -23.62 -11.55
CA VAL A 10 -10.47 -22.36 -12.16
C VAL A 10 -11.66 -21.82 -11.38
N SER A 11 -11.44 -20.76 -10.61
CA SER A 11 -12.54 -20.00 -10.00
C SER A 11 -13.29 -19.23 -11.08
N LEU A 12 -14.62 -19.13 -10.96
CA LEU A 12 -15.47 -18.33 -11.85
C LEU A 12 -15.46 -16.83 -11.49
N THR A 13 -14.89 -16.45 -10.35
CA THR A 13 -14.76 -15.05 -9.89
C THR A 13 -13.58 -14.29 -10.54
N GLN A 14 -13.16 -14.68 -11.75
CA GLN A 14 -12.00 -14.06 -12.40
C GLN A 14 -12.31 -12.61 -12.79
N THR A 15 -11.67 -11.65 -12.12
CA THR A 15 -11.60 -10.28 -12.60
C THR A 15 -10.65 -10.20 -13.81
N LYS A 16 -10.90 -9.27 -14.73
CA LYS A 16 -10.01 -9.06 -15.88
C LYS A 16 -8.64 -8.63 -15.35
N LYS A 17 -7.59 -9.36 -15.74
CA LYS A 17 -6.21 -8.99 -15.41
C LYS A 17 -5.95 -7.57 -15.93
N LYS A 18 -5.52 -6.66 -15.06
CA LYS A 18 -5.12 -5.32 -15.47
C LYS A 18 -3.78 -5.43 -16.23
N GLY A 19 -3.81 -5.06 -17.50
CA GLY A 19 -2.72 -5.31 -18.46
C GLY A 19 -1.73 -4.16 -18.60
N LEU A 20 -1.07 -4.11 -19.76
CA LEU A 20 -0.18 -3.01 -20.14
C LEU A 20 -0.91 -1.66 -20.20
N ASP A 21 -2.18 -1.65 -20.56
CA ASP A 21 -2.98 -0.43 -20.73
C ASP A 21 -3.06 0.40 -19.44
N GLN A 22 -3.23 -0.24 -18.29
CA GLN A 22 -3.27 0.49 -17.01
C GLN A 22 -1.90 1.10 -16.67
N LYS A 23 -0.81 0.41 -17.01
CA LYS A 23 0.55 0.95 -16.79
C LYS A 23 0.81 2.14 -17.71
N GLN A 24 0.33 2.09 -18.95
CA GLN A 24 0.40 3.22 -19.88
C GLN A 24 -0.46 4.41 -19.40
N LYS A 25 -1.68 4.15 -18.92
CA LYS A 25 -2.55 5.16 -18.30
C LYS A 25 -1.86 5.83 -17.12
N LEU A 26 -1.24 5.06 -16.22
CA LEU A 26 -0.48 5.60 -15.09
C LEU A 26 0.70 6.47 -15.54
N ILE A 27 1.44 6.06 -16.58
CA ILE A 27 2.54 6.86 -17.13
C ILE A 27 2.01 8.20 -17.67
N GLN A 28 0.90 8.17 -18.41
CA GLN A 28 0.30 9.38 -18.96
C GLN A 28 -0.21 10.31 -17.85
N GLU A 29 -0.90 9.77 -16.85
CA GLU A 29 -1.39 10.56 -15.71
C GLU A 29 -0.25 11.23 -14.94
N VAL A 30 0.88 10.54 -14.77
CA VAL A 30 2.07 11.10 -14.12
C VAL A 30 2.66 12.23 -14.96
N ARG A 31 2.74 12.08 -16.28
CA ARG A 31 3.20 13.13 -17.20
C ARG A 31 2.27 14.35 -17.16
N ASP A 32 0.97 14.14 -17.22
CA ASP A 32 -0.02 15.22 -17.11
C ASP A 32 0.04 15.93 -15.74
N ALA A 33 0.47 15.23 -14.68
CA ALA A 33 0.67 15.83 -13.36
C ALA A 33 1.89 16.75 -13.31
N PHE A 34 2.95 16.49 -14.09
CA PHE A 34 4.08 17.41 -14.20
C PHE A 34 3.67 18.76 -14.77
N ASP A 35 2.70 18.78 -15.68
CA ASP A 35 2.17 20.01 -16.27
C ASP A 35 1.25 20.80 -15.34
N LYS A 36 0.60 20.13 -14.39
CA LYS A 36 -0.37 20.74 -13.46
C LYS A 36 0.25 21.23 -12.15
N TYR A 37 1.39 20.68 -11.75
CA TYR A 37 1.98 20.93 -10.44
C TYR A 37 3.42 21.44 -10.51
N ASP A 38 3.74 22.38 -9.63
CA ASP A 38 5.05 23.03 -9.57
C ASP A 38 6.08 22.20 -8.81
N LYS A 39 5.66 21.32 -7.90
CA LYS A 39 6.58 20.58 -7.02
C LYS A 39 6.26 19.10 -6.98
N VAL A 40 7.33 18.32 -6.96
CA VAL A 40 7.30 16.87 -6.87
C VAL A 40 8.18 16.41 -5.72
N PHE A 41 7.57 15.69 -4.79
CA PHE A 41 8.26 15.04 -3.69
C PHE A 41 8.37 13.55 -3.95
N VAL A 42 9.57 13.00 -3.76
CA VAL A 42 9.74 11.55 -3.59
C VAL A 42 9.52 11.24 -2.13
N TYR A 43 8.56 10.38 -1.84
CA TYR A 43 8.28 9.92 -0.50
C TYR A 43 8.49 8.42 -0.36
N SER A 44 8.96 7.99 0.80
CA SER A 44 9.08 6.60 1.21
C SER A 44 8.08 6.31 2.32
N VAL A 45 7.46 5.14 2.29
CA VAL A 45 6.44 4.76 3.28
C VAL A 45 6.89 3.53 4.05
N LYS A 46 6.76 3.61 5.37
CA LYS A 46 6.96 2.47 6.26
C LYS A 46 5.61 1.93 6.71
N ASN A 47 5.48 0.61 6.73
CA ASN A 47 4.26 -0.11 7.13
C ASN A 47 3.00 0.32 6.34
N MET A 48 3.12 0.39 5.01
CA MET A 48 2.04 0.84 4.12
C MET A 48 0.74 0.02 4.26
N ARG A 49 -0.39 0.71 4.34
CA ARG A 49 -1.75 0.17 4.25
C ARG A 49 -2.59 1.05 3.33
N ASN A 50 -3.38 0.43 2.47
CA ASN A 50 -4.21 1.15 1.50
C ASN A 50 -5.21 2.10 2.20
N SER A 51 -5.81 1.68 3.32
CA SER A 51 -6.70 2.54 4.11
C SER A 51 -6.00 3.82 4.57
N LYS A 52 -4.81 3.70 5.16
CA LYS A 52 -4.06 4.84 5.68
C LYS A 52 -3.61 5.79 4.57
N LEU A 53 -3.22 5.25 3.41
CA LEU A 53 -2.90 6.08 2.26
C LEU A 53 -4.14 6.77 1.67
N LYS A 54 -5.32 6.13 1.69
CA LYS A 54 -6.59 6.76 1.31
C LYS A 54 -6.91 7.94 2.25
N ASP A 55 -6.69 7.80 3.55
CA ASP A 55 -6.88 8.88 4.53
C ASP A 55 -5.95 10.07 4.25
N VAL A 56 -4.66 9.79 3.96
CA VAL A 56 -3.69 10.83 3.55
C VAL A 56 -4.10 11.51 2.25
N ARG A 57 -4.55 10.77 1.24
CA ARG A 57 -5.06 11.32 -0.03
C ARG A 57 -6.30 12.19 0.21
N GLN A 58 -7.18 11.80 1.12
CA GLN A 58 -8.38 12.56 1.47
C GLN A 58 -8.06 13.87 2.20
N ALA A 59 -7.00 13.89 3.02
CA ALA A 59 -6.51 15.11 3.66
C ALA A 59 -5.85 16.08 2.67
N TRP A 60 -5.37 15.56 1.53
CA TRP A 60 -4.60 16.30 0.52
C TRP A 60 -5.25 16.23 -0.86
N LYS A 61 -6.52 16.61 -0.98
CA LYS A 61 -7.27 16.58 -2.25
C LYS A 61 -6.67 17.47 -3.34
N ASP A 62 -6.01 18.56 -2.95
CA ASP A 62 -5.34 19.49 -3.86
C ASP A 62 -4.01 18.94 -4.40
N SER A 63 -3.54 17.80 -3.87
CA SER A 63 -2.29 17.15 -4.26
C SER A 63 -2.58 15.79 -4.86
N ARG A 64 -1.66 15.28 -5.68
CA ARG A 64 -1.79 13.95 -6.29
C ARG A 64 -0.68 13.03 -5.81
N PHE A 65 -1.07 11.85 -5.35
CA PHE A 65 -0.17 10.80 -4.86
C PHE A 65 -0.15 9.65 -5.84
N TYR A 66 1.02 9.37 -6.39
CA TYR A 66 1.26 8.19 -7.21
C TYR A 66 2.08 7.20 -6.43
N PHE A 67 1.52 6.00 -6.26
CA PHE A 67 2.18 4.87 -5.64
C PHE A 67 1.99 3.68 -6.56
N GLY A 68 3.09 3.19 -7.13
CA GLY A 68 3.07 2.13 -8.13
C GLY A 68 4.45 1.55 -8.32
N LYS A 69 4.61 0.65 -9.30
CA LYS A 69 5.91 0.01 -9.53
C LYS A 69 6.96 1.07 -9.88
N ASN A 70 8.04 1.16 -9.09
CA ASN A 70 9.09 2.17 -9.26
C ASN A 70 9.64 2.22 -10.69
N LYS A 71 9.77 1.06 -11.36
CA LYS A 71 10.21 1.00 -12.76
C LYS A 71 9.27 1.71 -13.74
N VAL A 72 7.96 1.69 -13.49
CA VAL A 72 6.95 2.36 -14.33
C VAL A 72 7.00 3.87 -14.08
N LEU A 73 7.09 4.29 -12.82
CA LEU A 73 7.26 5.70 -12.46
C LEU A 73 8.57 6.27 -13.01
N ALA A 74 9.67 5.52 -12.95
CA ALA A 74 10.95 5.93 -13.53
C ALA A 74 10.89 6.13 -15.06
N VAL A 75 10.07 5.34 -15.77
CA VAL A 75 9.84 5.54 -17.22
C VAL A 75 9.02 6.80 -17.49
N ALA A 76 8.08 7.14 -16.60
CA ALA A 76 7.31 8.38 -16.73
C ALA A 76 8.20 9.63 -16.55
N LEU A 77 9.21 9.54 -15.66
CA LEU A 77 10.16 10.61 -15.37
C LEU A 77 11.25 10.79 -16.43
N GLY A 78 11.72 9.67 -17.00
CA GLY A 78 12.96 9.63 -17.79
C GLY A 78 14.04 8.86 -17.04
N ARG A 79 14.69 7.92 -17.73
CA ARG A 79 15.79 7.11 -17.16
C ARG A 79 17.16 7.73 -17.40
N CYS A 80 17.26 8.55 -18.43
CA CYS A 80 18.48 9.18 -18.91
C CYS A 80 18.18 10.66 -19.18
N ILE A 81 19.23 11.48 -19.18
CA ILE A 81 19.14 12.92 -19.46
C ILE A 81 18.46 13.19 -20.83
N ASP A 82 18.66 12.32 -21.82
CA ASP A 82 18.07 12.47 -23.16
C ASP A 82 16.57 12.13 -23.24
N GLU A 83 16.05 11.37 -22.26
CA GLU A 83 14.65 10.97 -22.15
C GLU A 83 13.89 11.80 -21.11
N ASP A 84 14.55 12.77 -20.49
CA ASP A 84 13.96 13.62 -19.47
C ASP A 84 12.87 14.48 -20.09
N HIS A 85 11.66 14.39 -19.51
CA HIS A 85 10.56 15.26 -19.91
C HIS A 85 10.81 16.72 -19.50
N ARG A 86 11.60 16.93 -18.42
CA ARG A 86 12.00 18.23 -17.88
C ARG A 86 13.39 18.15 -17.25
N ASP A 87 14.04 19.29 -17.09
CA ASP A 87 15.41 19.36 -16.58
C ASP A 87 15.57 18.68 -15.20
N ASN A 88 16.59 17.83 -15.10
CA ASN A 88 16.99 17.10 -13.90
C ASN A 88 15.99 16.06 -13.35
N LEU A 89 15.03 15.59 -14.15
CA LEU A 89 14.06 14.57 -13.72
C LEU A 89 14.69 13.18 -13.51
N HIS A 90 15.75 12.84 -14.25
CA HIS A 90 16.52 11.60 -14.02
C HIS A 90 17.01 11.46 -12.57
N ARG A 91 17.29 12.57 -11.87
CA ARG A 91 17.71 12.52 -10.45
C ARG A 91 16.59 12.07 -9.52
N VAL A 92 15.34 12.38 -9.87
CA VAL A 92 14.15 11.90 -9.16
C VAL A 92 14.02 10.39 -9.36
N SER A 93 14.23 9.91 -10.58
CA SER A 93 14.06 8.49 -10.91
C SER A 93 15.12 7.59 -10.25
N GLU A 94 16.36 8.06 -10.09
CA GLU A 94 17.43 7.35 -9.35
C GLU A 94 17.10 7.11 -7.87
N ARG A 95 16.30 7.99 -7.27
CA ARG A 95 15.89 7.96 -5.86
C ARG A 95 14.68 7.06 -5.61
N LEU A 96 13.97 6.61 -6.65
CA LEU A 96 12.83 5.70 -6.52
C LEU A 96 13.28 4.26 -6.18
N ARG A 97 13.65 4.01 -4.92
CA ARG A 97 14.12 2.69 -4.45
C ARG A 97 13.33 2.20 -3.23
N GLY A 98 12.85 0.96 -3.30
CA GLY A 98 12.03 0.38 -2.23
C GLY A 98 10.57 0.83 -2.32
N GLN A 99 9.91 0.97 -1.18
CA GLN A 99 8.49 1.35 -1.08
C GLN A 99 8.33 2.87 -1.17
N CYS A 100 8.50 3.41 -2.39
CA CYS A 100 8.46 4.85 -2.67
C CYS A 100 7.30 5.24 -3.59
N GLY A 101 6.89 6.50 -3.50
CA GLY A 101 5.92 7.12 -4.38
C GLY A 101 6.27 8.57 -4.70
N LEU A 102 5.45 9.17 -5.56
CA LEU A 102 5.56 10.57 -5.97
C LEU A 102 4.37 11.36 -5.45
N LEU A 103 4.64 12.51 -4.85
CA LEU A 103 3.64 13.47 -4.40
C LEU A 103 3.78 14.76 -5.20
N PHE A 104 2.75 15.09 -5.95
CA PHE A 104 2.65 16.34 -6.72
C PHE A 104 1.82 17.34 -5.92
N THR A 105 2.34 18.55 -5.73
CA THR A 105 1.65 19.58 -4.94
C THR A 105 2.08 21.00 -5.33
N ASN A 106 1.15 21.95 -5.20
CA ASN A 106 1.42 23.39 -5.34
C ASN A 106 1.62 24.09 -3.99
N LYS A 107 1.57 23.35 -2.86
CA LYS A 107 1.72 23.93 -1.53
C LYS A 107 3.18 24.30 -1.24
N LYS A 108 3.37 25.12 -0.19
CA LYS A 108 4.72 25.49 0.26
C LYS A 108 5.42 24.27 0.86
N LYS A 109 6.72 24.16 0.59
CA LYS A 109 7.56 23.05 1.03
C LYS A 109 7.50 22.85 2.56
N GLU A 110 7.56 23.95 3.31
CA GLU A 110 7.55 23.91 4.77
C GLU A 110 6.27 23.33 5.35
N ASP A 111 5.12 23.69 4.78
CA ASP A 111 3.81 23.22 5.25
C ASP A 111 3.65 21.71 5.00
N VAL A 112 4.14 21.25 3.84
CA VAL A 112 4.20 19.84 3.46
C VAL A 112 5.07 19.07 4.46
N LEU A 113 6.31 19.50 4.69
CA LEU A 113 7.22 18.87 5.65
C LEU A 113 6.63 18.80 7.07
N LYS A 114 6.12 19.93 7.59
CA LYS A 114 5.54 20.01 8.93
C LYS A 114 4.36 19.05 9.11
N TRP A 115 3.51 18.92 8.10
CA TRP A 115 2.36 18.02 8.17
C TRP A 115 2.78 16.55 8.18
N PHE A 116 3.68 16.15 7.27
CA PHE A 116 4.13 14.76 7.17
C PHE A 116 4.98 14.31 8.37
N ASP A 117 5.74 15.21 9.01
CA ASP A 117 6.49 14.86 10.23
C ASP A 117 5.57 14.61 11.44
N LYS A 118 4.43 15.32 11.48
CA LYS A 118 3.40 15.18 12.51
C LYS A 118 2.48 13.99 12.27
N TYR A 119 2.18 13.67 11.01
CA TYR A 119 1.26 12.59 10.67
C TYR A 119 1.86 11.23 11.03
N ARG A 120 1.24 10.56 12.00
CA ARG A 120 1.66 9.26 12.53
C ARG A 120 0.42 8.48 12.90
N GLU A 121 0.40 7.22 12.51
CA GLU A 121 -0.74 6.36 12.77
C GLU A 121 -0.27 4.95 13.13
N VAL A 122 -0.87 4.38 14.17
CA VAL A 122 -0.52 3.04 14.64
C VAL A 122 -1.36 1.98 13.93
N ASP A 123 -0.75 0.83 13.69
CA ASP A 123 -1.34 -0.32 13.03
C ASP A 123 -0.77 -1.63 13.61
N TYR A 124 -1.40 -2.74 13.26
CA TYR A 124 -0.96 -4.07 13.64
C TYR A 124 0.32 -4.46 12.93
N ALA A 125 1.27 -4.99 13.71
CA ALA A 125 2.49 -5.55 13.15
C ALA A 125 2.21 -6.77 12.25
N ARG A 126 3.06 -6.97 11.26
CA ARG A 126 3.03 -8.11 10.35
C ARG A 126 4.20 -9.04 10.64
N SER A 127 4.12 -10.24 10.07
CA SER A 127 5.28 -11.14 10.03
C SER A 127 6.50 -10.42 9.46
N GLY A 128 7.66 -10.62 10.06
CA GLY A 128 8.91 -9.96 9.69
C GLY A 128 9.13 -8.59 10.34
N PHE A 129 8.13 -8.01 11.02
CA PHE A 129 8.31 -6.76 11.77
C PHE A 129 9.08 -7.00 13.07
N ARG A 130 9.95 -6.07 13.45
CA ARG A 130 10.69 -6.14 14.73
C ARG A 130 9.80 -5.61 15.85
N ALA A 131 9.52 -6.42 16.86
CA ALA A 131 8.69 -6.03 17.98
C ALA A 131 9.28 -4.82 18.72
N THR A 132 8.44 -3.85 19.03
CA THR A 132 8.84 -2.60 19.73
C THR A 132 8.77 -2.72 21.24
N GLN A 133 8.09 -3.75 21.75
CA GLN A 133 7.90 -3.99 23.16
C GLN A 133 7.70 -5.49 23.40
N ARG A 134 8.03 -5.95 24.61
CA ARG A 134 7.72 -7.31 25.05
C ARG A 134 6.21 -7.46 25.31
N VAL A 135 5.61 -8.54 24.81
CA VAL A 135 4.22 -8.91 25.12
C VAL A 135 4.20 -10.25 25.82
N PHE A 136 3.68 -10.23 27.04
CA PHE A 136 3.56 -11.38 27.93
C PHE A 136 2.10 -11.50 28.39
N LEU A 137 1.60 -12.73 28.40
CA LEU A 137 0.27 -13.06 28.92
C LEU A 137 0.41 -13.93 30.16
N ASP A 138 -0.20 -13.47 31.26
CA ASP A 138 -0.32 -14.24 32.49
C ASP A 138 -1.32 -15.39 32.31
N GLN A 139 -1.11 -16.50 33.02
CA GLN A 139 -2.08 -17.57 33.12
C GLN A 139 -3.41 -17.05 33.69
N GLY A 140 -4.52 -17.56 33.16
CA GLY A 140 -5.85 -17.14 33.61
C GLY A 140 -6.89 -17.04 32.49
N PRO A 141 -8.13 -16.67 32.84
CA PRO A 141 -9.21 -16.52 31.88
C PRO A 141 -8.95 -15.34 30.95
N LEU A 142 -9.18 -15.53 29.64
CA LEU A 142 -9.12 -14.53 28.58
C LEU A 142 -10.54 -14.24 28.07
N PRO A 143 -11.33 -13.41 28.80
CA PRO A 143 -12.73 -13.16 28.49
C PRO A 143 -12.94 -12.35 27.20
N GLN A 144 -11.88 -11.72 26.66
CA GLN A 144 -11.93 -10.99 25.40
C GLN A 144 -12.15 -11.90 24.18
N PHE A 145 -11.91 -13.21 24.32
CA PHE A 145 -12.05 -14.16 23.24
C PHE A 145 -13.33 -14.98 23.34
N VAL A 146 -13.98 -15.16 22.19
CA VAL A 146 -15.16 -16.03 22.05
C VAL A 146 -14.72 -17.50 22.07
N HIS A 147 -15.50 -18.38 22.70
CA HIS A 147 -15.19 -19.82 22.79
C HIS A 147 -14.89 -20.50 21.44
N SER A 148 -15.45 -19.99 20.32
CA SER A 148 -15.23 -20.54 18.97
C SER A 148 -13.82 -20.30 18.42
N ILE A 149 -13.10 -19.28 18.90
CA ILE A 149 -11.75 -18.96 18.43
C ILE A 149 -10.68 -19.76 19.18
N GLU A 150 -11.04 -20.48 20.23
CA GLU A 150 -10.12 -21.24 21.08
C GLU A 150 -9.25 -22.23 20.27
N PRO A 151 -9.78 -23.04 19.33
CA PRO A 151 -8.94 -23.94 18.54
C PRO A 151 -7.94 -23.17 17.65
N HIS A 152 -8.32 -21.98 17.18
CA HIS A 152 -7.45 -21.13 16.39
C HIS A 152 -6.31 -20.54 17.24
N LEU A 153 -6.60 -20.07 18.46
CA LEU A 153 -5.57 -19.60 19.40
C LEU A 153 -4.57 -20.71 19.74
N ARG A 154 -5.05 -21.95 19.92
CA ARG A 154 -4.19 -23.12 20.14
C ARG A 154 -3.30 -23.42 18.93
N GLN A 155 -3.84 -23.29 17.72
CA GLN A 155 -3.07 -23.45 16.48
C GLN A 155 -1.98 -22.38 16.33
N LEU A 156 -2.22 -21.17 16.81
CA LEU A 156 -1.24 -20.07 16.84
C LEU A 156 -0.18 -20.22 17.95
N GLY A 157 -0.21 -21.32 18.72
CA GLY A 157 0.80 -21.64 19.73
C GLY A 157 0.46 -21.21 21.16
N LEU A 158 -0.73 -20.63 21.42
CA LEU A 158 -1.15 -20.33 22.79
C LEU A 158 -1.60 -21.59 23.54
N PRO A 159 -1.12 -21.84 24.77
CA PRO A 159 -1.57 -22.95 25.59
C PRO A 159 -2.95 -22.66 26.24
N THR A 160 -4.02 -22.65 25.43
CA THR A 160 -5.40 -22.41 25.90
C THR A 160 -6.20 -23.69 26.11
N SER A 161 -7.15 -23.61 27.05
CA SER A 161 -8.18 -24.61 27.30
C SER A 161 -9.51 -23.93 27.63
N LEU A 162 -10.62 -24.59 27.32
CA LEU A 162 -11.95 -24.06 27.62
C LEU A 162 -12.38 -24.50 29.02
N GLN A 163 -12.45 -23.56 29.97
CA GLN A 163 -12.93 -23.82 31.33
C GLN A 163 -14.29 -23.14 31.52
N LYS A 164 -15.35 -23.94 31.75
CA LYS A 164 -16.73 -23.44 31.92
C LYS A 164 -17.20 -22.51 30.79
N GLY A 165 -16.78 -22.80 29.56
CA GLY A 165 -17.13 -21.99 28.38
C GLY A 165 -16.29 -20.72 28.17
N VAL A 166 -15.30 -20.46 29.02
CA VAL A 166 -14.38 -19.32 28.89
C VAL A 166 -12.99 -19.80 28.46
N VAL A 167 -12.41 -19.14 27.46
CA VAL A 167 -11.03 -19.42 27.01
C VAL A 167 -10.09 -19.07 28.15
N THR A 168 -9.30 -20.04 28.63
CA THR A 168 -8.38 -19.87 29.76
C THR A 168 -6.98 -20.29 29.34
N LEU A 169 -6.00 -19.42 29.58
CA LEU A 169 -4.60 -19.72 29.37
C LEU A 169 -4.10 -20.63 30.50
N THR A 170 -3.54 -21.78 30.13
CA THR A 170 -3.13 -22.85 31.08
C THR A 170 -1.79 -22.54 31.73
N LYS A 171 -0.94 -21.78 31.05
CA LYS A 171 0.41 -21.41 31.49
C LYS A 171 0.74 -20.03 30.95
N ASP A 172 1.54 -19.29 31.69
CA ASP A 172 2.12 -18.04 31.24
C ASP A 172 2.81 -18.20 29.88
N HIS A 173 2.63 -17.22 28.99
CA HIS A 173 3.15 -17.30 27.63
C HIS A 173 3.71 -15.95 27.17
N VAL A 174 4.96 -15.95 26.72
CA VAL A 174 5.59 -14.79 26.06
C VAL A 174 5.27 -14.89 24.58
N ILE A 175 4.59 -13.89 24.03
CA ILE A 175 4.30 -13.83 22.59
C ILE A 175 5.53 -13.35 21.83
N CYS A 176 6.14 -12.26 22.26
CA CYS A 176 7.36 -11.72 21.65
C CYS A 176 8.17 -10.91 22.65
N GLU A 177 9.48 -10.83 22.40
CA GLU A 177 10.40 -9.94 23.10
C GLU A 177 10.71 -8.68 22.28
N GLU A 178 11.15 -7.61 22.95
CA GLU A 178 11.54 -6.38 22.27
C GLU A 178 12.75 -6.61 21.35
N GLY A 179 12.66 -6.14 20.10
CA GLY A 179 13.69 -6.29 19.07
C GLY A 179 13.64 -7.59 18.26
N GLU A 180 12.86 -8.58 18.68
CA GLU A 180 12.68 -9.86 17.98
C GLU A 180 11.87 -9.68 16.67
N VAL A 181 12.21 -10.45 15.64
CA VAL A 181 11.46 -10.48 14.38
C VAL A 181 10.22 -11.36 14.55
N LEU A 182 9.04 -10.77 14.39
CA LEU A 182 7.76 -11.45 14.59
C LEU A 182 7.51 -12.54 13.54
N LYS A 183 7.13 -13.73 14.02
CA LYS A 183 6.60 -14.83 13.22
C LYS A 183 5.14 -14.56 12.80
N PRO A 184 4.62 -15.24 11.76
CA PRO A 184 3.23 -15.09 11.33
C PRO A 184 2.21 -15.36 12.44
N GLU A 185 2.48 -16.36 13.28
CA GLU A 185 1.64 -16.75 14.42
C GLU A 185 1.59 -15.64 15.47
N GLN A 186 2.76 -15.12 15.87
CA GLN A 186 2.89 -14.01 16.83
C GLN A 186 2.19 -12.74 16.32
N ALA A 187 2.38 -12.37 15.05
CA ALA A 187 1.72 -11.20 14.46
C ALA A 187 0.19 -11.34 14.45
N SER A 188 -0.32 -12.55 14.18
CA SER A 188 -1.76 -12.85 14.21
C SER A 188 -2.31 -12.77 15.64
N LEU A 189 -1.58 -13.28 16.63
CA LEU A 189 -1.93 -13.16 18.04
C LEU A 189 -1.98 -11.70 18.49
N LEU A 190 -0.98 -10.89 18.14
CA LEU A 190 -0.96 -9.46 18.46
C LEU A 190 -2.18 -8.72 17.87
N LYS A 191 -2.57 -9.07 16.64
CA LYS A 191 -3.79 -8.53 16.01
C LYS A 191 -5.05 -8.94 16.78
N LEU A 192 -5.16 -10.20 17.19
CA LEU A 192 -6.30 -10.70 17.97
C LEU A 192 -6.38 -10.06 19.36
N LEU A 193 -5.23 -9.74 19.96
CA LEU A 193 -5.15 -9.04 21.24
C LEU A 193 -5.35 -7.52 21.13
N GLY A 194 -5.49 -6.97 19.92
CA GLY A 194 -5.66 -5.52 19.71
C GLY A 194 -4.38 -4.71 19.92
N ILE A 195 -3.19 -5.36 19.93
CA ILE A 195 -1.91 -4.70 20.19
C ILE A 195 -1.31 -4.20 18.87
N MET A 196 -1.30 -2.87 18.71
CA MET A 196 -0.71 -2.20 17.55
C MET A 196 0.73 -1.80 17.87
N MET A 197 1.69 -2.32 17.08
CA MET A 197 3.13 -2.04 17.24
C MET A 197 3.77 -1.41 16.00
N ALA A 198 3.12 -1.52 14.85
CA ALA A 198 3.63 -0.97 13.62
C ALA A 198 3.16 0.47 13.49
N GLU A 199 4.08 1.39 13.20
CA GLU A 199 3.73 2.77 12.94
C GLU A 199 3.81 3.06 11.44
N PHE A 200 2.73 3.59 10.89
CA PHE A 200 2.68 4.15 9.56
C PHE A 200 3.28 5.55 9.59
N ARG A 201 4.31 5.75 8.76
CA ARG A 201 4.92 7.06 8.52
C ARG A 201 5.29 7.22 7.07
N VAL A 202 5.07 8.43 6.57
CA VAL A 202 5.53 8.87 5.26
C VAL A 202 6.75 9.76 5.47
N HIS A 203 7.85 9.44 4.80
CA HIS A 203 9.08 10.20 4.85
C HIS A 203 9.33 10.86 3.50
N LEU A 204 9.52 12.18 3.49
CA LEU A 204 9.88 12.91 2.28
C LEU A 204 11.41 12.85 2.13
N GLU A 205 11.88 12.35 0.99
CA GLU A 205 13.31 12.10 0.75
C GLU A 205 13.92 13.11 -0.21
N PHE A 206 13.16 13.50 -1.24
CA PHE A 206 13.64 14.36 -2.31
C PHE A 206 12.56 15.33 -2.75
N LEU A 207 12.96 16.53 -3.13
CA LEU A 207 12.10 17.56 -3.72
C LEU A 207 12.68 17.97 -5.07
N TRP A 208 11.82 18.07 -6.07
CA TRP A 208 12.08 18.68 -7.36
C TRP A 208 11.05 19.77 -7.62
N ASN A 209 11.49 20.91 -8.15
CA ASN A 209 10.62 22.02 -8.55
C ASN A 209 10.61 22.16 -10.07
N SER A 210 9.54 22.76 -10.61
CA SER A 210 9.33 23.02 -12.03
C SER A 210 10.47 23.81 -12.69
N ASP A 211 11.18 24.65 -11.92
CA ASP A 211 12.36 25.40 -12.37
C ASP A 211 13.62 24.52 -12.58
N GLY A 212 13.52 23.19 -12.46
CA GLY A 212 14.63 22.26 -12.59
C GLY A 212 15.55 22.20 -11.36
N THR A 213 15.23 22.96 -10.30
CA THR A 213 15.93 22.92 -9.02
C THR A 213 15.49 21.70 -8.22
N PHE A 214 16.43 21.10 -7.49
CA PHE A 214 16.16 19.94 -6.66
C PHE A 214 16.86 20.04 -5.30
N GLU A 215 16.30 19.37 -4.31
CA GLU A 215 16.82 19.34 -2.96
C GLU A 215 16.68 17.94 -2.36
N VAL A 216 17.75 17.46 -1.74
CA VAL A 216 17.75 16.21 -0.99
C VAL A 216 17.33 16.53 0.44
N LEU A 217 16.14 16.08 0.84
CA LEU A 217 15.58 16.28 2.19
C LEU A 217 16.09 15.23 3.16
N ARG A 218 16.30 14.01 2.65
CA ARG A 218 16.82 12.88 3.41
C ARG A 218 17.70 12.03 2.52
N GLU A 219 18.89 11.69 3.02
CA GLU A 219 19.70 10.69 2.35
C GLU A 219 18.99 9.32 2.43
N ALA A 220 18.71 8.74 1.27
CA ALA A 220 18.18 7.39 1.17
C ALA A 220 19.12 6.44 1.89
N ARG A 221 18.64 5.78 2.94
CA ARG A 221 19.40 4.71 3.61
C ARG A 221 19.51 3.56 2.62
N THR A 222 20.68 3.38 2.00
CA THR A 222 20.99 2.18 1.24
C THR A 222 20.97 0.99 2.20
N THR A 223 19.87 0.25 2.24
CA THR A 223 19.86 -1.09 2.84
C THR A 223 20.66 -2.00 1.91
N HIS A 224 21.98 -2.01 2.07
CA HIS A 224 22.83 -3.07 1.55
C HIS A 224 22.63 -4.32 2.44
N GLU A 225 21.53 -5.04 2.26
CA GLU A 225 21.52 -6.47 2.58
C GLU A 225 21.94 -7.23 1.32
N GLY A 226 23.09 -7.90 1.45
CA GLY A 226 23.83 -8.48 0.35
C GLY A 226 23.10 -9.60 -0.36
N SER A 227 22.69 -9.36 -1.60
CA SER A 227 22.49 -10.41 -2.59
C SER A 227 23.76 -10.50 -3.45
N LYS A 228 24.52 -11.58 -3.25
CA LYS A 228 25.69 -11.92 -4.09
C LYS A 228 25.20 -12.06 -5.55
N ARG A 229 25.56 -11.08 -6.39
CA ARG A 229 25.48 -11.22 -7.86
C ARG A 229 26.49 -12.26 -8.32
N SER A 230 26.03 -13.47 -8.63
CA SER A 230 26.73 -14.35 -9.56
C SER A 230 26.44 -13.87 -10.99
N LYS A 231 27.50 -13.45 -11.69
CA LYS A 231 27.48 -13.10 -13.10
C LYS A 231 27.26 -14.37 -13.93
N ARG A 232 26.15 -14.46 -14.66
CA ARG A 232 25.99 -15.31 -15.84
C ARG A 232 25.20 -14.50 -16.87
N ASP A 233 25.88 -14.20 -17.97
CA ASP A 233 25.28 -13.83 -19.25
C ASP A 233 24.46 -15.04 -19.74
N ASP A 234 23.21 -14.84 -20.12
CA ASP A 234 22.60 -15.40 -21.34
C ASP A 234 21.18 -14.83 -21.51
N ASP A 235 20.84 -14.54 -22.76
CA ASP A 235 19.52 -14.14 -23.24
C ASP A 235 18.48 -15.24 -23.01
N ASP A 236 17.36 -14.95 -22.32
CA ASP A 236 16.11 -15.67 -22.60
C ASP A 236 14.88 -14.87 -22.17
N ALA A 237 13.91 -14.82 -23.07
CA ALA A 237 12.59 -14.23 -22.87
C ALA A 237 11.73 -15.22 -22.07
N GLY A 238 11.53 -14.95 -20.77
CA GLY A 238 10.67 -15.75 -19.90
C GLY A 238 9.80 -14.87 -19.01
N ASP A 239 8.51 -14.84 -19.31
CA ASP A 239 7.45 -14.28 -18.47
C ASP A 239 7.32 -15.15 -17.21
N GLU A 240 7.93 -14.71 -16.09
CA GLU A 240 7.73 -15.32 -14.78
C GLU A 240 6.84 -14.43 -13.91
N GLU A 241 5.61 -14.91 -13.73
CA GLU A 241 4.56 -14.38 -12.87
C GLU A 241 4.99 -14.45 -11.40
N ASP A 242 5.43 -13.33 -10.83
CA ASP A 242 5.50 -13.16 -9.37
C ASP A 242 4.21 -12.45 -8.92
N SER A 243 3.22 -13.26 -8.54
CA SER A 243 1.91 -12.82 -8.05
C SER A 243 2.01 -12.41 -6.58
N GLU A 244 2.50 -11.20 -6.31
CA GLU A 244 2.15 -10.50 -5.08
C GLU A 244 0.83 -9.77 -5.32
N ASP A 245 -0.26 -10.47 -4.97
CA ASP A 245 -1.63 -9.96 -4.95
C ASP A 245 -1.77 -8.86 -3.89
N SER A 246 -1.36 -7.64 -4.25
CA SER A 246 -1.89 -6.44 -3.60
C SER A 246 -3.19 -6.09 -4.30
N GLY A 247 -4.32 -6.46 -3.68
CA GLY A 247 -5.66 -6.14 -4.15
C GLY A 247 -5.84 -4.64 -4.40
N ASP A 248 -5.64 -4.24 -5.65
CA ASP A 248 -5.98 -2.93 -6.21
C ASP A 248 -7.48 -2.90 -6.51
N GLU A 249 -8.27 -2.76 -5.45
CA GLU A 249 -9.64 -2.23 -5.54
C GLU A 249 -9.58 -0.70 -5.44
N ASP A 250 -9.21 -0.10 -6.56
CA ASP A 250 -9.66 1.25 -6.91
C ASP A 250 -11.03 1.08 -7.57
N GLU A 251 -12.09 1.22 -6.77
CA GLU A 251 -13.41 1.55 -7.29
C GLU A 251 -13.34 2.99 -7.83
N GLU A 252 -13.45 3.12 -9.15
CA GLU A 252 -13.72 4.41 -9.80
C GLU A 252 -15.11 4.87 -9.31
N MET A 253 -15.17 5.89 -8.44
CA MET A 253 -16.41 6.66 -8.27
C MET A 253 -16.49 7.62 -9.46
N GLU A 254 -17.55 7.48 -10.26
CA GLU A 254 -17.97 8.47 -11.24
C GLU A 254 -18.21 9.80 -10.52
N ASP A 255 -17.45 10.83 -10.90
CA ASP A 255 -17.68 12.21 -10.45
C ASP A 255 -19.05 12.67 -10.96
N ASP A 256 -19.94 12.96 -10.03
CA ASP A 256 -21.27 13.52 -10.25
C ASP A 256 -21.15 14.87 -10.99
N ALA A 257 -21.67 14.92 -12.21
CA ALA A 257 -21.71 16.14 -13.01
C ALA A 257 -22.71 17.13 -12.40
N PRO A 258 -22.43 18.44 -12.42
CA PRO A 258 -23.32 19.45 -11.83
C PRO A 258 -24.68 19.46 -12.55
N PRO A 259 -25.78 19.75 -11.83
CA PRO A 259 -27.12 19.66 -12.38
C PRO A 259 -27.32 20.72 -13.47
N THR A 260 -27.53 20.27 -14.71
CA THR A 260 -28.04 21.10 -15.80
C THR A 260 -29.52 21.38 -15.58
N GLU A 261 -29.89 22.66 -15.56
CA GLU A 261 -31.27 23.15 -15.51
C GLU A 261 -32.13 22.48 -16.58
N VAL A 262 -33.19 21.80 -16.16
CA VAL A 262 -34.17 21.20 -17.05
C VAL A 262 -35.30 22.20 -17.25
N THR A 263 -35.35 22.82 -18.43
CA THR A 263 -36.53 23.55 -18.90
C THR A 263 -37.69 22.56 -19.09
N GLU A 264 -38.80 22.79 -18.39
CA GLU A 264 -40.04 22.02 -18.50
C GLU A 264 -40.60 22.08 -19.93
N ASP A 265 -40.60 20.94 -20.62
CA ASP A 265 -41.37 20.75 -21.84
C ASP A 265 -42.49 19.73 -21.58
N THR A 266 -43.71 20.24 -21.56
CA THR A 266 -44.97 19.53 -21.33
C THR A 266 -45.28 18.51 -22.43
N ARG A 267 -45.57 17.25 -22.05
CA ARG A 267 -46.28 16.29 -22.93
C ARG A 267 -47.44 15.57 -22.23
N PRO A 268 -48.52 15.22 -22.97
CA PRO A 268 -49.85 15.04 -22.41
C PRO A 268 -50.13 13.61 -21.91
N LYS A 269 -50.99 13.53 -20.89
CA LYS A 269 -51.48 12.28 -20.29
C LYS A 269 -52.37 11.49 -21.26
N LYS A 270 -51.96 10.28 -21.63
CA LYS A 270 -52.86 9.28 -22.25
C LYS A 270 -53.71 8.60 -21.17
N LYS A 271 -55.04 8.75 -21.27
CA LYS A 271 -56.04 7.96 -20.52
C LYS A 271 -56.09 6.55 -21.13
N ALA A 272 -55.96 5.53 -20.28
CA ALA A 272 -56.28 4.15 -20.64
C ALA A 272 -57.73 3.84 -20.21
N THR A 273 -58.59 3.62 -21.20
CA THR A 273 -59.97 3.15 -21.05
C THR A 273 -59.98 1.62 -20.89
N ARG A 274 -60.68 1.13 -19.87
CA ARG A 274 -61.01 -0.29 -19.68
C ARG A 274 -62.12 -0.70 -20.66
N ARG A 275 -61.93 -1.81 -21.36
CA ARG A 275 -62.98 -2.70 -21.85
C ARG A 275 -62.53 -4.13 -21.68
#